data_AF-A0A4V6QZ55-F1
#
_entry.id   AF-A0A4V6QZ55-F1
#
_cell.length_a   1.000
_cell.length_b   1.000
_cell.length_c   1.000
_cell.angle_alpha   90.00
_cell.angle_beta   90.00
_cell.angle_gamma   90.00
#
_symmetry.space_group_name_H-M   'P 1'
#
loop_
_entity.id
_entity.type
_entity.pdbx_description
1 polymer ?
#
loop_
_entity_poly.entity_id
_entity_poly.type
_entity_poly.pdbx_seq_one_letter_code
_entity_poly.pdbx_strand_id
1 'polypeptide(L)'
;TTLELSLGTLVVCIILGIPLALALASTRPRVANVLMAFVMLPLWTSILVRTYGWLVLLRRDGLINAALTGSGLTAEPLPLVYNFTGTLIGMVHYMLPLFLLPVYAAMRDIDTN
;
A
#
# COMPACT_ATOMS: atom_id res chain seq x y z
N THR A 1 -13.04 -15.51 5.30
CA THR A 1 -11.66 -14.98 5.24
C THR A 1 -11.39 -14.16 3.99
N THR A 2 -11.51 -14.74 2.79
CA THR A 2 -11.15 -14.08 1.51
C THR A 2 -11.99 -12.84 1.20
N LEU A 3 -13.31 -12.89 1.43
CA LEU A 3 -14.20 -11.73 1.27
C LEU A 3 -13.90 -10.60 2.28
N GLU A 4 -13.56 -10.92 3.53
CA GLU A 4 -13.17 -9.89 4.50
C GLU A 4 -11.80 -9.26 4.17
N LEU A 5 -10.86 -10.05 3.66
CA LEU A 5 -9.59 -9.55 3.14
C LEU A 5 -9.80 -8.62 1.94
N SER A 6 -10.67 -8.97 0.99
CA SER A 6 -10.91 -8.14 -0.20
C SER A 6 -11.72 -6.88 0.12
N LEU A 7 -12.76 -6.96 0.98
CA LEU A 7 -13.45 -5.75 1.47
C LEU A 7 -12.52 -4.85 2.28
N GLY A 8 -11.73 -5.41 3.20
CA GLY A 8 -10.76 -4.63 4.00
C GLY A 8 -9.71 -3.95 3.12
N THR A 9 -9.17 -4.67 2.14
CA THR A 9 -8.24 -4.11 1.14
C THR A 9 -8.91 -3.01 0.31
N LEU A 10 -10.13 -3.22 -0.17
CA LEU A 10 -10.90 -2.25 -0.95
C LEU A 10 -11.13 -0.95 -0.16
N VAL A 11 -11.64 -1.06 1.07
CA VAL A 11 -11.93 0.08 1.96
C VAL A 11 -10.65 0.88 2.24
N VAL A 12 -9.53 0.21 2.55
CA VAL A 12 -8.23 0.88 2.77
C VAL A 12 -7.69 1.51 1.48
N CYS A 13 -7.81 0.84 0.33
CA CYS A 13 -7.40 1.40 -0.97
C CYS A 13 -8.24 2.61 -1.39
N ILE A 14 -9.53 2.65 -1.04
CA ILE A 14 -10.40 3.81 -1.26
C ILE A 14 -9.99 4.96 -0.33
N ILE A 15 -9.87 4.69 0.98
CA ILE A 15 -9.55 5.70 2.00
C ILE A 15 -8.16 6.33 1.78
N LEU A 16 -7.17 5.56 1.31
CA LEU A 16 -5.83 6.09 1.01
C LEU A 16 -5.67 6.56 -0.44
N GLY A 17 -6.26 5.85 -1.40
CA GLY A 17 -6.08 6.10 -2.82
C GLY A 17 -6.82 7.33 -3.34
N ILE A 18 -8.02 7.65 -2.81
CA ILE A 18 -8.75 8.86 -3.20
C ILE A 18 -8.02 10.15 -2.78
N PRO A 19 -7.62 10.37 -1.51
CA PRO A 19 -6.89 11.58 -1.14
C PRO A 19 -5.52 11.64 -1.80
N LEU A 20 -4.87 10.50 -2.06
CA LEU A 20 -3.61 10.48 -2.82
C LEU A 20 -3.83 10.90 -4.28
N ALA A 21 -4.85 10.38 -4.97
CA ALA A 21 -5.17 10.77 -6.34
C ALA A 21 -5.59 12.25 -6.45
N LEU A 22 -6.39 12.76 -5.49
CA LEU A 22 -6.72 14.18 -5.36
C LEU A 22 -5.45 15.04 -5.17
N ALA A 23 -4.51 14.60 -4.33
CA ALA A 23 -3.24 15.28 -4.13
C ALA A 23 -2.36 15.27 -5.40
N LEU A 24 -2.32 14.18 -6.16
CA LEU A 24 -1.65 14.15 -7.46
C LEU A 24 -2.32 15.09 -8.48
N ALA A 25 -3.66 15.08 -8.57
CA ALA A 25 -4.41 15.87 -9.54
C ALA A 25 -4.32 17.38 -9.27
N SER A 26 -4.41 17.79 -8.00
CA SER A 26 -4.28 19.20 -7.58
C SER A 26 -2.83 19.73 -7.56
N THR A 27 -1.83 18.88 -7.83
CA THR A 27 -0.42 19.27 -7.84
C THR A 27 0.11 19.46 -9.27
N ARG A 28 0.99 20.45 -9.46
CA ARG A 28 1.66 20.76 -10.74
C ARG A 28 2.08 19.48 -11.52
N PRO A 29 1.80 19.38 -12.84
CA PRO A 29 1.90 18.12 -13.59
C PRO A 29 3.31 17.49 -13.62
N ARG A 30 4.37 18.30 -13.50
CA ARG A 30 5.74 17.77 -13.35
C ARG A 30 5.93 16.94 -12.07
N VAL A 31 5.34 17.37 -10.97
CA VAL A 31 5.42 16.66 -9.67
C VAL A 31 4.46 15.47 -9.67
N ALA A 32 3.26 15.62 -10.24
CA ALA A 32 2.32 14.51 -10.41
C ALA A 32 2.94 13.34 -11.19
N ASN A 33 3.59 13.61 -12.33
CA ASN A 33 4.31 12.59 -13.11
C ASN A 33 5.44 11.91 -12.31
N VAL A 34 6.20 12.66 -11.52
CA VAL A 34 7.26 12.08 -10.66
C VAL A 34 6.65 11.20 -9.56
N LEU A 35 5.58 11.64 -8.91
CA LEU A 35 4.90 10.86 -7.88
C LEU A 35 4.26 9.58 -8.46
N MET A 36 3.70 9.65 -9.67
CA MET A 36 3.20 8.48 -10.39
C MET A 36 4.32 7.52 -10.77
N ALA A 37 5.50 8.02 -11.19
CA ALA A 37 6.67 7.17 -11.40
C ALA A 37 7.08 6.45 -10.10
N PHE A 38 7.11 7.14 -8.95
CA PHE A 38 7.34 6.51 -7.64
C PHE A 38 6.28 5.47 -7.27
N VAL A 39 5.01 5.68 -7.59
CA VAL A 39 3.92 4.71 -7.40
C VAL A 39 4.05 3.50 -8.35
N MET A 40 4.65 3.68 -9.53
CA MET A 40 4.93 2.59 -10.47
C MET A 40 6.22 1.82 -10.17
N LEU A 41 7.21 2.39 -9.46
CA LEU A 41 8.41 1.67 -9.02
C LEU A 41 8.12 0.31 -8.32
N PRO A 42 7.21 0.19 -7.32
CA PRO A 42 6.89 -1.10 -6.70
C PRO A 42 6.17 -2.09 -7.62
N LEU A 43 5.63 -1.65 -8.75
CA LEU A 43 5.09 -2.51 -9.81
C LEU A 43 6.21 -3.03 -10.74
N TRP A 44 7.28 -2.25 -10.92
CA TRP A 44 8.45 -2.62 -11.72
C TRP A 44 9.48 -3.45 -10.93
N THR A 45 9.53 -3.34 -9.60
CA THR A 45 10.38 -4.22 -8.77
C THR A 45 9.91 -5.67 -8.81
N SER A 46 10.85 -6.60 -9.01
CA SER A 46 10.56 -8.04 -9.06
C SER A 46 9.75 -8.52 -7.84
N ILE A 47 8.72 -9.32 -8.12
CA ILE A 47 7.78 -9.85 -7.13
C ILE A 47 8.49 -10.63 -6.00
N LEU A 48 9.64 -11.24 -6.30
CA LEU A 48 10.49 -11.91 -5.30
C LEU A 48 11.09 -10.91 -4.31
N VAL A 49 11.64 -9.78 -4.78
CA VAL A 49 12.26 -8.75 -3.92
C VAL A 49 11.23 -8.16 -2.96
N ARG A 50 10.04 -7.79 -3.47
CA ARG A 50 8.94 -7.32 -2.61
C ARG A 50 8.50 -8.42 -1.63
N THR A 51 8.36 -9.67 -2.06
CA THR A 51 7.91 -10.76 -1.19
C THR A 51 8.92 -11.09 -0.09
N TYR A 52 10.21 -11.19 -0.40
CA TYR A 52 11.27 -11.39 0.60
C TYR A 52 11.42 -10.17 1.53
N GLY A 53 11.29 -8.94 1.01
CA GLY A 53 11.30 -7.73 1.83
C GLY A 53 10.19 -7.71 2.88
N TRP A 54 8.93 -7.97 2.48
CA TRP A 54 7.81 -8.09 3.42
C TRP A 54 8.00 -9.28 4.37
N LEU A 55 8.50 -10.43 3.91
CA LEU A 55 8.76 -11.59 4.77
C LEU A 55 9.81 -11.29 5.85
N VAL A 56 10.89 -10.57 5.52
CA VAL A 56 11.93 -10.14 6.48
C VAL A 56 11.38 -9.11 7.48
N LEU A 57 10.58 -8.14 7.03
CA LEU A 57 9.98 -7.11 7.90
C LEU A 57 8.94 -7.68 8.88
N LEU A 58 8.17 -8.71 8.47
CA LEU A 58 7.04 -9.27 9.23
C LEU A 58 7.39 -10.55 10.00
N ARG A 59 8.64 -11.05 9.90
CA ARG A 59 9.12 -12.18 10.70
C ARG A 59 8.96 -11.89 12.20
N ARG A 60 8.99 -12.92 13.06
CA ARG A 60 8.95 -12.74 14.53
C ARG A 60 10.07 -11.82 15.04
N ASP A 61 11.25 -11.90 14.42
CA ASP A 61 12.42 -11.04 14.67
C ASP A 61 12.57 -9.94 13.59
N GLY A 62 11.47 -9.63 12.89
CA GLY A 62 11.41 -8.57 11.88
C GLY A 62 11.24 -7.18 12.51
N LEU A 63 11.64 -6.14 11.77
CA LEU A 63 11.62 -4.75 12.25
C LEU A 63 10.24 -4.30 12.77
N ILE A 64 9.13 -4.82 12.19
CA ILE A 64 7.78 -4.49 12.65
C ILE A 64 7.49 -5.11 14.02
N ASN A 65 7.85 -6.38 14.26
CA ASN A 65 7.67 -7.02 15.57
C ASN A 65 8.59 -6.41 16.64
N ALA A 66 9.80 -6.00 16.26
CA ALA A 66 10.70 -5.24 17.15
C ALA A 66 10.12 -3.87 17.53
N ALA A 67 9.45 -3.17 16.59
CA ALA A 67 8.77 -1.91 16.88
C ALA A 67 7.50 -2.09 17.72
N LEU A 68 6.71 -3.14 17.51
CA LEU A 68 5.49 -3.44 18.28
C LEU A 68 5.79 -3.86 19.72
N THR A 69 6.83 -4.69 19.93
CA THR A 69 7.29 -5.04 21.29
C THR A 69 8.03 -3.87 21.95
N GLY A 70 8.87 -3.15 21.22
CA GLY A 70 9.59 -1.97 21.71
C GLY A 70 8.70 -0.76 22.06
N SER A 71 7.49 -0.67 21.49
CA SER A 71 6.47 0.33 21.87
C SER A 71 5.55 -0.15 23.00
N GLY A 72 5.77 -1.35 23.54
CA GLY A 72 4.98 -1.92 24.64
C GLY A 72 3.55 -2.32 24.26
N LEU A 73 3.17 -2.22 22.97
CA LEU A 73 1.79 -2.43 22.51
C LEU A 73 1.43 -3.93 22.43
N THR A 74 2.42 -4.82 22.40
CA THR A 74 2.24 -6.28 22.35
C THR A 74 3.32 -6.98 23.18
N ALA A 75 2.92 -7.89 24.08
CA ALA A 75 3.85 -8.57 25.01
C ALA A 75 4.61 -9.78 24.40
N GLU A 76 4.18 -10.29 23.24
CA GLU A 76 4.80 -11.45 22.56
C GLU A 76 4.82 -11.18 21.04
N PRO A 77 5.88 -11.56 20.28
CA PRO A 77 5.97 -11.29 18.85
C PRO A 77 4.92 -12.07 18.03
N LEU A 78 3.90 -11.36 17.55
CA LEU A 78 2.83 -11.96 16.76
C LEU A 78 3.36 -12.54 15.44
N PRO A 79 2.81 -13.68 14.98
CA PRO A 79 3.01 -14.12 13.61
C PRO A 79 2.29 -13.16 12.66
N LEU A 80 3.00 -12.20 12.07
CA LEU A 80 2.47 -11.30 11.03
C LEU A 80 2.61 -11.92 9.63
N VAL A 81 3.66 -12.71 9.39
CA VAL A 81 3.80 -13.51 8.15
C VAL A 81 2.63 -14.50 8.05
N TYR A 82 2.02 -14.60 6.87
CA TYR A 82 0.85 -15.45 6.56
C TYR A 82 -0.43 -15.16 7.36
N ASN A 83 -0.48 -14.07 8.13
CA ASN A 83 -1.66 -13.66 8.89
C ASN A 83 -2.51 -12.63 8.11
N PHE A 84 -3.76 -12.39 8.53
CA PHE A 84 -4.71 -11.48 7.90
C PHE A 84 -4.11 -10.09 7.68
N THR A 85 -3.53 -9.49 8.72
CA THR A 85 -2.94 -8.14 8.68
C THR A 85 -1.76 -8.05 7.71
N GLY A 86 -0.84 -9.02 7.72
CA GLY A 86 0.31 -9.03 6.80
C GLY A 86 -0.12 -9.23 5.35
N THR A 87 -1.11 -10.08 5.11
CA THR A 87 -1.73 -10.29 3.80
C THR A 87 -2.43 -9.03 3.30
N LEU A 88 -3.18 -8.35 4.16
CA LEU A 88 -3.90 -7.11 3.83
C LEU A 88 -2.93 -5.97 3.48
N ILE A 89 -1.88 -5.74 4.27
CA ILE A 89 -0.89 -4.68 3.99
C ILE A 89 -0.18 -4.95 2.65
N GLY A 90 0.15 -6.22 2.38
CA GLY A 90 0.69 -6.64 1.09
C GLY A 90 -0.28 -6.40 -0.07
N MET A 91 -1.53 -6.84 0.07
CA MET A 91 -2.57 -6.65 -0.96
C MET A 91 -2.85 -5.18 -1.25
N VAL A 92 -2.92 -4.31 -0.23
CA VAL A 92 -3.00 -2.85 -0.40
C VAL A 92 -1.80 -2.33 -1.21
N HIS A 93 -0.57 -2.78 -0.91
CA HIS A 93 0.62 -2.40 -1.69
C HIS A 93 0.64 -2.90 -3.15
N TYR A 94 -0.22 -3.84 -3.55
CA TYR A 94 -0.37 -4.24 -4.96
C TYR A 94 -1.61 -3.63 -5.62
N MET A 95 -2.73 -3.50 -4.91
CA MET A 95 -3.95 -2.90 -5.46
C MET A 95 -3.87 -1.38 -5.54
N LEU A 96 -3.25 -0.69 -4.57
CA LEU A 96 -3.18 0.77 -4.56
C LEU A 96 -2.53 1.38 -5.83
N PRO A 97 -1.37 0.92 -6.34
CA PRO A 97 -0.83 1.46 -7.60
C PRO A 97 -1.70 1.13 -8.83
N LEU A 98 -2.35 -0.03 -8.85
CA LEU A 98 -3.29 -0.43 -9.91
C LEU A 98 -4.60 0.37 -9.88
N PHE A 99 -5.07 0.76 -8.69
CA PHE A 99 -6.24 1.61 -8.46
C PHE A 99 -5.94 3.09 -8.76
N LEU A 100 -4.73 3.57 -8.43
CA LEU A 100 -4.36 4.96 -8.63
C LEU A 100 -4.31 5.35 -10.12
N LEU A 101 -3.93 4.42 -11.02
CA LEU A 101 -3.85 4.66 -12.46
C LEU A 101 -5.20 5.13 -13.07
N PRO A 102 -6.30 4.34 -13.02
CA PRO A 102 -7.59 4.77 -13.57
C PRO A 102 -8.23 5.91 -12.75
N VAL A 103 -8.02 5.96 -11.43
CA VAL A 103 -8.58 7.04 -10.60
C VAL A 103 -7.91 8.36 -10.93
N TYR A 104 -6.57 8.45 -10.99
CA TYR A 104 -5.87 9.66 -11.41
C TYR A 104 -6.24 10.07 -12.85
N ALA A 105 -6.35 9.11 -13.77
CA ALA A 105 -6.80 9.39 -15.14
C ALA A 105 -8.17 10.06 -15.12
N ALA A 106 -9.16 9.51 -14.41
CA ALA A 106 -10.48 10.12 -14.26
C ALA A 106 -10.44 11.47 -13.53
N MET A 107 -9.65 11.62 -12.46
CA MET A 107 -9.52 12.89 -11.73
C MET A 107 -8.93 14.02 -12.59
N ARG A 108 -8.08 13.67 -13.56
CA ARG A 108 -7.43 14.61 -14.49
C ARG A 108 -8.19 14.79 -15.81
N ASP A 109 -9.13 13.91 -16.11
CA ASP A 109 -10.15 14.09 -17.17
C ASP A 109 -11.31 14.97 -16.67
N ILE A 110 -11.53 14.96 -15.36
CA ILE A 110 -12.41 15.88 -14.59
C ILE A 110 -11.76 17.28 -14.40
N ASP A 111 -10.57 17.53 -14.96
CA ASP A 111 -9.91 18.85 -14.87
C ASP A 111 -10.54 19.88 -15.83
N THR A 112 -11.61 20.49 -15.32
CA THR A 112 -12.06 21.88 -15.53
C THR A 112 -11.93 22.49 -16.94
N ASN A 113 -13.09 22.56 -17.62
CA ASN A 113 -13.49 23.53 -18.66
C ASN A 113 -12.61 24.81 -18.79
#